data_AF-A0AAJ2YRA9-F1
#
_entry.id   AF-A0AAJ2YRA9-F1
#
_cell.length_a   1.000
_cell.length_b   1.000
_cell.length_c   1.000
_cell.angle_alpha   90.00
_cell.angle_beta   90.00
_cell.angle_gamma   90.00
#
_symmetry.space_group_name_H-M   'P 1'
#
loop_
_entity.id
_entity.type
_entity.pdbx_description
1 polymer ?
#
loop_
_entity_poly.entity_id
_entity_poly.type
_entity_poly.pdbx_seq_one_letter_code
_entity_poly.pdbx_strand_id
1 'polypeptide(L)'
;MYPKYKTYIFKSQFYILISLLALLALALVIWVLIPFGYGIKQSELTKNLTQEQISTLAISLATKTLIAYLANNFVLIFFLIYLVLLRHKLKAGYVFFICWILVFITLIFLPFYQGTSFYTTFQLGLGILVSLISGSVVISLIIFLAQYHIQRKFNYYQWYKIHKGKSK
;
A
#
# COMPACT_ATOMS: atom_id res chain seq x y z
N MET A 1 1.07 0.84 -36.96
CA MET A 1 0.77 1.38 -35.61
C MET A 1 1.84 0.87 -34.64
N TYR A 2 2.51 1.73 -33.87
CA TYR A 2 3.57 1.31 -32.93
C TYR A 2 2.96 0.54 -31.73
N PRO A 3 3.34 -0.72 -31.48
CA PRO A 3 2.84 -1.46 -30.33
C PRO A 3 3.35 -0.82 -29.03
N LYS A 4 2.44 -0.42 -28.13
CA LYS A 4 2.80 0.14 -26.82
C LYS A 4 3.56 -0.91 -26.01
N TYR A 5 4.80 -0.61 -25.64
CA TYR A 5 5.63 -1.47 -24.78
C TYR A 5 4.89 -1.81 -23.48
N LYS A 6 4.88 -3.09 -23.12
CA LYS A 6 4.42 -3.60 -21.83
C LYS A 6 5.44 -4.63 -21.37
N THR A 7 5.80 -4.63 -20.08
CA THR A 7 6.84 -5.52 -19.53
C THR A 7 6.31 -6.39 -18.41
N TYR A 8 6.95 -7.54 -18.19
CA TYR A 8 6.72 -8.35 -17.01
C TYR A 8 7.51 -7.79 -15.84
N ILE A 9 7.04 -8.03 -14.62
CA ILE A 9 7.81 -7.70 -13.42
C ILE A 9 9.01 -8.65 -13.31
N PHE A 10 10.20 -8.09 -13.10
CA PHE A 10 11.42 -8.87 -12.92
C PHE A 10 11.37 -9.68 -11.61
N LYS A 11 12.12 -10.78 -11.55
CA LYS A 11 12.12 -11.69 -10.39
C LYS A 11 12.48 -10.96 -9.10
N SER A 12 13.49 -10.10 -9.13
CA SER A 12 13.91 -9.27 -8.00
C SER A 12 12.82 -8.31 -7.54
N GLN A 13 12.21 -7.57 -8.46
CA GLN A 13 11.12 -6.63 -8.17
C GLN A 13 9.91 -7.32 -7.51
N PHE A 14 9.57 -8.52 -8.00
CA PHE A 14 8.50 -9.33 -7.44
C PHE A 14 8.76 -9.73 -5.98
N TYR A 15 9.96 -10.25 -5.68
CA TYR A 15 10.30 -10.64 -4.30
C TYR A 15 10.43 -9.44 -3.36
N ILE A 16 10.96 -8.30 -3.82
CA ILE A 16 11.00 -7.06 -3.03
C ILE A 16 9.59 -6.66 -2.61
N LEU A 17 8.64 -6.63 -3.56
CA LEU A 17 7.27 -6.23 -3.28
C LEU A 17 6.55 -7.25 -2.39
N ILE A 18 6.76 -8.55 -2.58
CA ILE A 18 6.19 -9.59 -1.71
C ILE A 18 6.70 -9.48 -0.27
N SER A 19 8.02 -9.29 -0.09
CA SER A 19 8.60 -9.16 1.25
C SER A 19 8.05 -7.92 1.96
N LEU A 20 7.93 -6.79 1.26
CA LEU A 20 7.33 -5.58 1.81
C LEU A 20 5.84 -5.78 2.14
N LEU A 21 5.09 -6.47 1.30
CA LEU A 21 3.68 -6.83 1.53
C LEU A 21 3.52 -7.71 2.78
N ALA A 22 4.35 -8.73 2.93
CA ALA A 22 4.30 -9.65 4.07
C ALA A 22 4.61 -8.91 5.38
N LEU A 23 5.63 -8.04 5.35
CA LEU A 23 6.04 -7.24 6.50
C LEU A 23 4.97 -6.18 6.85
N LEU A 24 4.32 -5.58 5.84
CA LEU A 24 3.19 -4.67 6.03
C LEU A 24 1.96 -5.38 6.61
N ALA A 25 1.63 -6.57 6.10
CA ALA A 25 0.51 -7.37 6.62
C ALA A 25 0.71 -7.72 8.09
N LEU A 26 1.93 -8.15 8.48
CA LEU A 26 2.27 -8.41 9.87
C LEU A 26 2.13 -7.15 10.74
N ALA A 27 2.63 -6.02 10.27
CA ALA A 27 2.50 -4.75 10.98
C ALA A 27 1.03 -4.33 11.17
N LEU A 28 0.18 -4.52 10.16
CA LEU A 28 -1.25 -4.22 10.22
C LEU A 28 -2.03 -5.18 11.14
N VAL A 29 -1.66 -6.46 11.19
CA VAL A 29 -2.24 -7.41 12.15
C VAL A 29 -1.94 -6.95 13.57
N ILE A 30 -0.67 -6.64 13.87
CA ILE A 30 -0.29 -6.14 15.20
C ILE A 30 -1.04 -4.83 15.49
N TRP A 31 -1.08 -3.88 14.54
CA TRP A 31 -1.79 -2.60 14.66
C TRP A 31 -3.23 -2.76 15.16
N VAL A 32 -3.95 -3.71 14.57
CA VAL A 32 -5.38 -3.88 14.82
C VAL A 32 -5.65 -4.66 16.10
N LEU A 33 -4.72 -5.49 16.55
CA LEU A 33 -4.82 -6.17 17.84
C LEU A 33 -4.60 -5.25 19.04
N ILE A 34 -3.92 -4.10 18.87
CA ILE A 34 -3.64 -3.18 19.98
C ILE A 34 -4.90 -2.72 20.72
N PRO A 35 -5.95 -2.18 20.06
CA PRO A 35 -7.16 -1.75 20.78
C PRO A 35 -7.88 -2.89 21.51
N PHE A 36 -7.70 -4.15 21.09
CA PHE A 36 -8.27 -5.31 21.79
C PHE A 36 -7.43 -5.77 22.99
N GLY A 37 -6.10 -5.66 22.92
CA GLY A 37 -5.20 -6.11 23.98
C GLY A 37 -4.90 -5.05 25.05
N TYR A 38 -4.72 -3.78 24.65
CA TYR A 38 -4.32 -2.69 25.54
C TYR A 38 -5.48 -1.76 25.94
N GLY A 39 -6.65 -1.95 25.34
CA GLY A 39 -7.80 -1.06 25.52
C GLY A 39 -7.61 0.31 24.87
N ILE A 40 -8.68 1.10 24.88
CA ILE A 40 -8.67 2.48 24.39
C ILE A 40 -8.27 3.36 25.59
N LYS A 41 -7.26 4.22 25.43
CA LYS A 41 -6.93 5.24 26.44
C LYS A 41 -8.21 6.04 26.71
N GLN A 42 -8.73 5.99 27.93
CA GLN A 42 -9.84 6.84 28.38
C GLN A 42 -9.39 8.30 28.24
N SER A 43 -9.70 8.90 27.10
CA SER A 43 -9.43 10.31 26.89
C SER A 43 -10.44 11.13 27.71
N GLU A 44 -10.14 12.41 27.88
CA GLU A 44 -11.02 13.37 28.55
C GLU A 44 -12.45 13.41 27.96
N LEU A 45 -12.67 12.88 26.75
CA LEU A 45 -14.01 12.70 26.16
C LEU A 45 -14.91 11.72 26.93
N THR A 46 -14.35 10.77 27.67
CA THR A 46 -15.13 9.80 28.46
C THR A 46 -15.47 10.27 29.86
N LYS A 47 -14.90 11.39 30.34
CA LYS A 47 -15.12 11.88 31.71
C LYS A 47 -16.57 12.30 31.99
N ASN A 48 -17.34 12.65 30.95
CA ASN A 48 -18.72 13.15 31.07
C ASN A 48 -19.77 12.18 30.49
N LEU A 49 -19.41 10.95 30.12
CA LEU A 49 -20.33 9.99 29.49
C LEU A 49 -20.82 8.95 30.50
N THR A 50 -22.09 8.56 30.39
CA THR A 50 -22.64 7.44 31.18
C THR A 50 -22.06 6.10 30.72
N GLN A 51 -22.10 5.05 31.56
CA GLN A 51 -21.57 3.73 31.21
C GLN A 51 -22.16 3.16 29.90
N GLU A 52 -23.44 3.40 29.62
CA GLU A 52 -24.10 2.99 28.37
C GLU A 52 -23.59 3.76 27.15
N GLN A 53 -23.24 5.04 27.30
CA GLN A 53 -22.62 5.83 26.24
C GLN A 53 -21.17 5.40 25.98
N ILE A 54 -20.45 5.00 27.03
CA ILE A 54 -19.09 4.46 26.92
C ILE A 54 -19.09 3.12 26.18
N SER A 55 -20.05 2.23 26.49
CA SER A 55 -20.13 0.92 25.84
C SER A 55 -20.50 1.03 24.36
N THR A 56 -21.48 1.88 24.02
CA THR A 56 -21.87 2.15 22.62
C THR A 56 -20.74 2.83 21.83
N LEU A 57 -20.02 3.77 22.43
CA LEU A 57 -18.84 4.39 21.82
C LEU A 57 -17.74 3.36 21.55
N ALA A 58 -17.43 2.50 22.53
CA ALA A 58 -16.44 1.45 22.39
C ALA A 58 -16.78 0.46 21.27
N ILE A 59 -18.04 0.01 21.18
CA ILE A 59 -18.52 -0.85 20.09
C ILE A 59 -18.37 -0.16 18.74
N SER A 60 -18.72 1.13 18.65
CA SER A 60 -18.60 1.89 17.40
C SER A 60 -17.14 2.03 16.94
N LEU A 61 -16.20 2.26 17.87
CA LEU A 61 -14.76 2.38 17.60
C LEU A 61 -14.16 1.04 17.19
N ALA A 62 -14.51 -0.04 17.90
CA ALA A 62 -14.07 -1.40 17.56
C ALA A 62 -14.56 -1.79 16.15
N THR A 63 -15.84 -1.54 15.84
CA THR A 63 -16.43 -1.85 14.53
C THR A 63 -15.75 -1.06 13.40
N LYS A 64 -15.54 0.25 13.58
CA LYS A 64 -14.83 1.09 12.61
C LYS A 64 -13.39 0.61 12.38
N THR A 65 -12.69 0.23 13.44
CA THR A 65 -11.32 -0.28 13.37
C THR A 65 -11.26 -1.61 12.61
N LEU A 66 -12.22 -2.51 12.87
CA LEU A 66 -12.32 -3.80 12.19
C LEU A 66 -12.65 -3.64 10.70
N ILE A 67 -13.58 -2.73 10.35
CA ILE A 67 -13.88 -2.43 8.94
C ILE A 67 -12.66 -1.85 8.22
N ALA A 68 -11.94 -0.91 8.85
CA ALA A 68 -10.72 -0.34 8.29
C ALA A 68 -9.65 -1.42 8.08
N TYR A 69 -9.50 -2.35 9.02
CA TYR A 69 -8.61 -3.49 8.89
C TYR A 69 -8.97 -4.40 7.70
N LEU A 70 -10.24 -4.77 7.56
CA LEU A 70 -10.69 -5.62 6.47
C LEU A 70 -10.46 -4.93 5.12
N ALA A 71 -10.80 -3.64 5.01
CA ALA A 71 -10.55 -2.86 3.81
C ALA A 71 -9.06 -2.84 3.42
N ASN A 72 -8.17 -2.59 4.39
CA ASN A 72 -6.73 -2.61 4.16
C ASN A 72 -6.21 -3.99 3.75
N ASN A 73 -6.70 -5.07 4.37
CA ASN A 73 -6.32 -6.42 3.96
C ASN A 73 -6.79 -6.75 2.55
N PHE A 74 -8.00 -6.38 2.17
CA PHE A 74 -8.46 -6.55 0.80
C PHE A 74 -7.57 -5.82 -0.19
N VAL A 75 -7.16 -4.59 0.11
CA VAL A 75 -6.19 -3.84 -0.71
C VAL A 75 -4.88 -4.61 -0.89
N LEU A 76 -4.31 -5.16 0.19
CA LEU A 76 -3.09 -5.96 0.11
C LEU A 76 -3.28 -7.26 -0.68
N ILE A 77 -4.39 -7.96 -0.48
CA ILE A 77 -4.73 -9.19 -1.20
C ILE A 77 -4.89 -8.90 -2.70
N PHE A 78 -5.61 -7.85 -3.06
CA PHE A 78 -5.76 -7.45 -4.46
C PHE A 78 -4.40 -7.08 -5.07
N PHE A 79 -3.55 -6.36 -4.34
CA PHE A 79 -2.21 -6.04 -4.82
C PHE A 79 -1.37 -7.31 -5.04
N LEU A 80 -1.41 -8.25 -4.11
CA LEU A 80 -0.73 -9.54 -4.21
C LEU A 80 -1.20 -10.34 -5.43
N ILE A 81 -2.53 -10.45 -5.63
CA ILE A 81 -3.10 -11.11 -6.80
C ILE A 81 -2.59 -10.46 -8.08
N TYR A 82 -2.61 -9.12 -8.15
CA TYR A 82 -2.07 -8.39 -9.29
C TYR A 82 -0.58 -8.64 -9.52
N LEU A 83 0.24 -8.70 -8.48
CA LEU A 83 1.67 -9.01 -8.59
C LEU A 83 1.91 -10.41 -9.14
N VAL A 84 1.17 -11.41 -8.64
CA VAL A 84 1.25 -12.80 -9.14
C VAL A 84 0.83 -12.84 -10.61
N LEU A 85 -0.25 -12.16 -10.98
CA LEU A 85 -0.68 -12.07 -12.37
C LEU A 85 0.37 -11.38 -13.25
N LEU A 86 0.97 -10.27 -12.81
CA LEU A 86 2.02 -9.56 -13.55
C LEU A 86 3.33 -10.32 -13.68
N ARG A 87 3.57 -11.29 -12.80
CA ARG A 87 4.72 -12.18 -12.89
C ARG A 87 4.53 -13.26 -13.96
N HIS A 88 3.31 -13.78 -14.13
CA HIS A 88 3.07 -15.00 -14.90
C HIS A 88 2.21 -14.83 -16.16
N LYS A 89 1.24 -13.90 -16.17
CA LYS A 89 0.19 -13.82 -17.21
C LYS A 89 -0.01 -12.43 -17.81
N LEU A 90 0.15 -11.38 -17.01
CA LEU A 90 -0.12 -9.99 -17.39
C LEU A 90 1.16 -9.19 -17.53
N LYS A 91 1.09 -8.09 -18.28
CA LYS A 91 2.18 -7.14 -18.43
C LYS A 91 1.80 -5.81 -17.79
N ALA A 92 2.74 -5.19 -17.09
CA ALA A 92 2.54 -3.93 -16.40
C ALA A 92 2.55 -2.76 -17.39
N GLY A 93 1.71 -1.76 -17.10
CA GLY A 93 1.68 -0.47 -17.81
C GLY A 93 1.57 0.69 -16.80
N TYR A 94 1.59 1.93 -17.29
CA TYR A 94 1.56 3.13 -16.43
C TYR A 94 0.40 3.16 -15.45
N VAL A 95 -0.79 2.75 -15.89
CA VAL A 95 -2.01 2.75 -15.05
C VAL A 95 -1.81 1.87 -13.82
N PHE A 96 -1.18 0.70 -13.97
CA PHE A 96 -0.88 -0.17 -12.84
C PHE A 96 -0.03 0.56 -11.79
N PHE A 97 1.11 1.14 -12.20
CA PHE A 97 2.00 1.82 -11.26
C PHE A 97 1.31 3.03 -10.60
N ILE A 98 0.65 3.88 -11.38
CA ILE A 98 -0.01 5.10 -10.86
C ILE A 98 -1.11 4.74 -9.87
N CYS A 99 -2.00 3.79 -10.23
CA CYS A 99 -3.10 3.40 -9.34
C CYS A 99 -2.57 2.85 -8.01
N TRP A 100 -1.59 1.95 -8.05
CA TRP A 100 -1.07 1.37 -6.82
C TRP A 100 -0.23 2.35 -6.00
N ILE A 101 0.51 3.27 -6.62
CA ILE A 101 1.18 4.36 -5.91
C ILE A 101 0.17 5.19 -5.12
N LEU A 102 -0.92 5.62 -5.74
CA LEU A 102 -1.96 6.40 -5.06
C LEU A 102 -2.57 5.63 -3.89
N VAL A 103 -2.89 4.35 -4.07
CA VAL A 103 -3.41 3.49 -3.01
C VAL A 103 -2.42 3.39 -1.84
N PHE A 104 -1.15 3.08 -2.09
CA PHE A 104 -0.16 2.96 -1.02
C PHE A 104 0.16 4.29 -0.35
N ILE A 105 0.02 5.44 -1.03
CA ILE A 105 0.11 6.75 -0.38
C ILE A 105 -0.99 6.90 0.68
N THR A 106 -2.22 6.46 0.42
CA THR A 106 -3.28 6.52 1.44
C THR A 106 -2.96 5.66 2.67
N LEU A 107 -2.32 4.51 2.47
CA LEU A 107 -1.84 3.63 3.56
C LEU A 107 -0.72 4.26 4.41
N ILE A 108 0.09 5.16 3.85
CA ILE A 108 1.11 5.90 4.63
C ILE A 108 0.45 6.76 5.71
N PHE A 109 -0.65 7.45 5.36
CA PHE A 109 -1.32 8.38 6.27
C PHE A 109 -2.33 7.70 7.19
N LEU A 110 -2.70 6.45 6.90
CA LEU A 110 -3.73 5.70 7.63
C LEU A 110 -3.53 5.67 9.15
N PRO A 111 -2.33 5.40 9.69
CA PRO A 111 -2.13 5.36 11.15
C PRO A 111 -2.42 6.71 11.83
N PHE A 112 -2.30 7.82 11.12
CA PHE A 112 -2.38 9.17 11.67
C PHE A 112 -3.69 9.90 11.37
N TYR A 113 -4.63 9.25 10.66
CA TYR A 113 -5.87 9.90 10.20
C TYR A 113 -6.75 10.44 11.34
N GLN A 114 -6.78 9.78 12.51
CA GLN A 114 -7.59 10.18 13.67
C GLN A 114 -6.88 11.19 14.59
N GLY A 115 -5.65 11.61 14.27
CA GLY A 115 -4.81 12.44 15.12
C GLY A 115 -3.98 11.64 16.13
N THR A 116 -2.79 12.14 16.46
CA THR A 116 -1.80 11.44 17.30
C THR A 116 -2.12 11.46 18.79
N SER A 117 -3.03 12.33 19.23
CA SER A 117 -3.38 12.56 20.64
C SER A 117 -4.07 11.36 21.31
N PHE A 118 -4.73 10.50 20.54
CA PHE A 118 -5.48 9.35 21.05
C PHE A 118 -4.64 8.08 21.18
N TYR A 119 -3.42 8.08 20.63
CA TYR A 119 -2.59 6.89 20.57
C TYR A 119 -1.62 6.78 21.74
N THR A 120 -1.37 5.56 22.20
CA THR A 120 -0.27 5.26 23.12
C THR A 120 1.07 5.39 22.40
N THR A 121 2.18 5.57 23.13
CA THR A 121 3.53 5.63 22.52
C THR A 121 3.83 4.39 21.68
N PHE A 122 3.36 3.22 22.12
CA PHE A 122 3.48 1.96 21.38
C PHE A 122 2.69 1.97 20.06
N GLN A 123 1.46 2.48 20.08
CA GLN A 123 0.68 2.72 18.85
C GLN A 123 1.37 3.76 17.96
N LEU A 124 1.91 4.85 18.49
CA LEU A 124 2.63 5.78 17.61
C LEU A 124 3.84 5.12 16.93
N GLY A 125 4.61 4.32 17.67
CA GLY A 125 5.75 3.57 17.12
C GLY A 125 5.35 2.60 15.99
N LEU A 126 4.30 1.80 16.21
CA LEU A 126 3.80 0.89 15.18
C LEU A 126 3.18 1.62 13.98
N GLY A 127 2.55 2.78 14.20
CA GLY A 127 2.00 3.60 13.15
C GLY A 127 3.09 4.13 12.23
N ILE A 128 4.17 4.65 12.81
CA ILE A 128 5.37 5.07 12.07
C ILE A 128 5.93 3.90 11.25
N LEU A 129 6.00 2.70 11.83
CA LEU A 129 6.49 1.50 11.15
C LEU A 129 5.61 1.14 9.94
N VAL A 130 4.28 1.14 10.07
CA VAL A 130 3.34 0.93 8.96
C VAL A 130 3.55 1.97 7.84
N SER A 131 3.73 3.23 8.21
CA SER A 131 3.97 4.32 7.25
C SER A 131 5.31 4.17 6.52
N LEU A 132 6.38 3.77 7.21
CA LEU A 132 7.70 3.54 6.61
C LEU A 132 7.68 2.38 5.61
N ILE A 133 7.01 1.29 5.95
CA ILE A 133 6.89 0.12 5.05
C ILE A 133 6.06 0.49 3.82
N SER A 134 4.91 1.16 4.03
CA SER A 134 4.06 1.62 2.93
C SER A 134 4.80 2.62 2.03
N GLY A 135 5.58 3.53 2.62
CA GLY A 135 6.46 4.44 1.89
C GLY A 135 7.52 3.72 1.06
N SER A 136 8.09 2.64 1.61
CA SER A 136 9.07 1.81 0.90
C SER A 136 8.44 1.10 -0.32
N VAL A 137 7.17 0.68 -0.22
CA VAL A 137 6.41 0.16 -1.38
C VAL A 137 6.22 1.25 -2.43
N VAL A 138 5.82 2.46 -2.04
CA VAL A 138 5.65 3.60 -2.96
C VAL A 138 6.96 3.91 -3.69
N ILE A 139 8.07 4.04 -2.95
CA ILE A 139 9.40 4.30 -3.53
C ILE A 139 9.78 3.20 -4.53
N SER A 140 9.57 1.94 -4.16
CA SER A 140 9.84 0.79 -5.05
C SER A 140 9.03 0.87 -6.34
N LEU A 141 7.73 1.18 -6.24
CA LEU A 141 6.86 1.34 -7.41
C LEU A 141 7.28 2.52 -8.30
N ILE A 142 7.72 3.64 -7.73
CA ILE A 142 8.24 4.80 -8.49
C ILE A 142 9.53 4.42 -9.24
N ILE A 143 10.45 3.72 -8.57
CA ILE A 143 11.70 3.24 -9.21
C ILE A 143 11.36 2.31 -10.38
N PHE A 144 10.42 1.38 -10.20
CA PHE A 144 10.03 0.45 -11.26
C PHE A 144 9.30 1.16 -12.41
N LEU A 145 8.51 2.19 -12.09
CA LEU A 145 7.88 3.05 -13.09
C LEU A 145 8.92 3.79 -13.94
N ALA A 146 9.99 4.30 -13.32
CA ALA A 146 11.09 4.95 -14.02
C ALA A 146 11.86 3.97 -14.91
N GLN A 147 12.20 2.77 -14.40
CA GLN A 147 12.83 1.70 -15.18
C GLN A 147 11.98 1.32 -16.39
N TYR A 148 10.67 1.16 -16.20
CA TYR A 148 9.72 0.89 -17.27
C TYR A 148 9.65 2.02 -18.30
N HIS A 149 9.66 3.28 -17.85
CA HIS A 149 9.67 4.46 -18.73
C HIS A 149 10.91 4.46 -19.64
N ILE A 150 12.09 4.20 -19.06
CA ILE A 150 13.36 4.10 -19.78
C ILE A 150 13.31 2.98 -20.81
N GLN A 151 12.91 1.76 -20.42
CA GLN A 151 12.80 0.61 -21.33
C GLN A 151 11.85 0.89 -22.50
N ARG A 152 10.74 1.60 -22.24
CA ARG A 152 9.80 1.98 -23.28
C ARG A 152 10.41 2.96 -24.30
N LYS A 153 11.22 3.92 -23.87
CA LYS A 153 11.96 4.82 -24.78
C LYS A 153 12.94 4.03 -25.63
N PHE A 154 13.75 3.15 -25.02
CA PHE A 154 14.67 2.29 -25.77
C PHE A 154 13.96 1.43 -26.83
N ASN A 155 12.83 0.81 -26.48
CA ASN A 155 12.05 0.02 -27.43
C ASN A 155 11.54 0.87 -28.61
N TYR A 156 11.14 2.11 -28.35
CA TYR A 156 10.71 3.04 -29.40
C TYR A 156 11.88 3.39 -30.34
N TYR A 157 13.05 3.69 -29.80
CA TYR A 157 14.26 3.95 -30.60
C TYR A 157 14.66 2.74 -31.45
N GLN A 158 14.64 1.53 -30.90
CA GLN A 158 14.95 0.33 -31.68
C GLN A 158 13.93 0.09 -32.79
N TRP A 159 12.63 0.24 -32.50
CA TRP A 159 11.60 0.13 -33.52
C TRP A 159 11.80 1.16 -34.65
N TYR A 160 12.10 2.41 -34.30
CA TYR A 160 12.39 3.47 -35.27
C TYR A 160 13.63 3.14 -36.13
N LYS A 161 14.73 2.71 -35.53
CA LYS A 161 15.96 2.32 -36.23
C LYS A 161 15.69 1.20 -37.25
N ILE A 162 14.91 0.19 -36.87
CA ILE A 162 14.61 -0.97 -37.73
C ILE A 162 13.70 -0.61 -38.91
N HIS A 163 12.67 0.22 -38.69
CA HIS A 163 11.61 0.47 -39.68
C HIS A 163 11.78 1.74 -40.50
N LYS A 164 12.54 2.73 -40.00
CA LYS A 164 12.78 4.01 -40.69
C LYS A 164 14.27 4.31 -40.93
N GLY A 165 15.17 3.63 -40.21
CA GLY A 165 16.62 3.86 -40.32
C GLY A 165 17.32 3.11 -41.46
N LYS A 166 16.67 2.14 -42.11
CA LYS A 166 17.23 1.37 -43.24
C LYS A 166 16.84 1.90 -44.63
N SER A 167 16.13 3.03 -44.71
CA SER A 167 15.62 3.61 -45.97
C SER A 167 16.53 4.70 -46.55
N LYS A 168 17.80 4.76 -46.14
CA LYS A 168 18.82 5.63 -46.74
C LYS A 168 20.04 4.81 -47.11
#